data_AF-F9Q850-F1
#
_entry.id   AF-F9Q850-F1
#
_cell.length_a   1.000
_cell.length_b   1.000
_cell.length_c   1.000
_cell.angle_alpha   90.00
_cell.angle_beta   90.00
_cell.angle_gamma   90.00
#
_symmetry.space_group_name_H-M   'P 1'
#
loop_
_entity.id
_entity.type
_entity.pdbx_description
1 polymer ?
#
loop_
_entity_poly.entity_id
_entity_poly.type
_entity_poly.pdbx_seq_one_letter_code
_entity_poly.pdbx_strand_id
1 'polypeptide(L)'
;MVQQLKLDEQQKWIFVHSGSGGSATNLSLNQYAALIQGLLTEFNCQVVLTAGPNESAQAHQLAELINHENVRIYDKNEGLVDFAHSLACANLFIAGSTGPLHLSGALNIPTIGFYPSRRSALPIRWRPINDAEKHIAFCPPKGKETQMNLGLIDIPQALRQIIPFVRKMWQLAD
;
A
#
# COMPACT_ATOMS: atom_id res chain seq x y z
N MET A 1 18.89 -2.92 0.26
CA MET A 1 17.82 -1.90 0.35
C MET A 1 18.15 -0.72 1.27
N VAL A 2 18.37 -0.90 2.58
CA VAL A 2 18.56 0.21 3.56
C VAL A 2 19.61 1.23 3.11
N GLN A 3 20.83 0.78 2.85
CA GLN A 3 21.93 1.64 2.39
C GLN A 3 21.64 2.30 1.04
N GLN A 4 21.06 1.54 0.10
CA GLN A 4 20.72 2.00 -1.25
C GLN A 4 19.70 3.16 -1.21
N LEU A 5 18.70 3.06 -0.34
CA LEU A 5 17.60 4.02 -0.23
C LEU A 5 17.82 5.06 0.88
N LYS A 6 18.93 4.95 1.64
CA LYS A 6 19.22 5.78 2.83
C LYS A 6 18.04 5.79 3.80
N LEU A 7 17.52 4.60 4.10
CA LEU A 7 16.44 4.45 5.07
C LEU A 7 17.01 4.55 6.49
N ASP A 8 16.24 5.17 7.37
CA ASP A 8 16.50 5.24 8.80
C ASP A 8 15.87 4.03 9.48
N GLU A 9 16.72 3.16 10.04
CA GLU A 9 16.32 1.92 10.70
C GLU A 9 15.59 2.15 12.03
N GLN A 10 15.62 3.37 12.57
CA GLN A 10 14.85 3.73 13.76
C GLN A 10 13.41 4.13 13.43
N GLN A 11 13.09 4.38 12.16
CA GLN A 11 11.75 4.73 11.71
C GLN A 11 10.98 3.51 11.19
N LYS A 12 9.65 3.60 11.26
CA LYS A 12 8.78 2.61 10.61
C LYS A 12 8.79 2.83 9.10
N TRP A 13 8.74 1.74 8.33
CA TRP A 13 8.68 1.78 6.87
C TRP A 13 7.33 1.29 6.37
N ILE A 14 6.66 2.16 5.60
CA ILE A 14 5.44 1.85 4.88
C ILE A 14 5.81 1.58 3.42
N PHE A 15 5.53 0.38 2.94
CA PHE A 15 5.70 0.05 1.53
C PHE A 15 4.40 0.27 0.79
N VAL A 16 4.46 0.94 -0.36
CA VAL A 16 3.29 1.21 -1.19
C VAL A 16 3.56 0.72 -2.61
N HIS A 17 2.58 0.01 -3.18
CA HIS A 17 2.61 -0.43 -4.56
C HIS A 17 1.40 0.14 -5.30
N SER A 18 1.61 1.23 -6.03
CA SER A 18 0.56 1.89 -6.81
C SER A 18 0.33 1.24 -8.19
N GLY A 19 1.26 0.39 -8.62
CA GLY A 19 1.15 -0.44 -9.81
C GLY A 19 0.05 -1.50 -9.73
N SER A 20 -0.25 -2.13 -10.86
CA SER A 20 -1.19 -3.26 -10.92
C SER A 20 -0.76 -4.37 -11.86
N GLY A 21 0.19 -4.15 -12.77
CA GLY A 21 0.51 -5.07 -13.86
C GLY A 21 -0.70 -5.48 -14.71
N GLY A 22 -1.79 -4.69 -14.69
CA GLY A 22 -3.07 -5.02 -15.34
C GLY A 22 -3.94 -6.05 -14.58
N SER A 23 -3.55 -6.48 -13.38
CA SER A 23 -4.25 -7.53 -12.61
C SER A 23 -5.53 -7.06 -11.92
N ALA A 24 -5.63 -5.76 -11.59
CA ALA A 24 -6.78 -5.19 -10.91
C ALA A 24 -6.91 -3.68 -11.21
N THR A 25 -8.12 -3.14 -11.10
CA THR A 25 -8.31 -1.69 -10.97
C THR A 25 -7.72 -1.22 -9.65
N ASN A 26 -7.08 -0.05 -9.64
CA ASN A 26 -6.40 0.48 -8.47
C ASN A 26 -6.90 1.90 -8.12
N LEU A 27 -6.50 2.43 -6.95
CA LEU A 27 -6.65 3.85 -6.66
C LEU A 27 -5.90 4.69 -7.70
N SER A 28 -6.38 5.92 -7.92
CA SER A 28 -5.61 6.90 -8.68
C SER A 28 -4.34 7.33 -7.95
N LEU A 29 -3.36 7.88 -8.67
CA LEU A 29 -2.15 8.42 -8.05
C LEU A 29 -2.45 9.56 -7.07
N ASN A 30 -3.44 10.40 -7.35
CA ASN A 30 -3.87 11.46 -6.43
C ASN A 30 -4.44 10.89 -5.13
N GLN A 31 -5.21 9.79 -5.20
CA GLN A 31 -5.70 9.10 -4.00
C GLN A 31 -4.56 8.46 -3.21
N TYR A 32 -3.59 7.83 -3.88
CA TYR A 32 -2.37 7.34 -3.22
C TYR A 32 -1.57 8.46 -2.56
N ALA A 33 -1.38 9.60 -3.23
CA ALA A 33 -0.68 10.74 -2.69
C ALA A 33 -1.37 11.29 -1.44
N ALA A 34 -2.69 11.49 -1.50
CA ALA A 34 -3.48 11.94 -0.35
C ALA A 34 -3.41 10.95 0.84
N LEU A 35 -3.46 9.65 0.56
CA LEU A 35 -3.33 8.61 1.58
C LEU A 35 -1.96 8.66 2.27
N ILE A 36 -0.90 8.72 1.46
CA ILE A 36 0.48 8.75 1.94
C ILE A 36 0.75 10.03 2.73
N GLN A 37 0.29 11.19 2.27
CA GLN A 37 0.42 12.45 2.99
C GLN A 37 -0.30 12.43 4.33
N GLY A 38 -1.50 11.84 4.40
CA GLY A 38 -2.21 11.62 5.67
C GLY A 38 -1.42 10.75 6.65
N LEU A 39 -0.80 9.68 6.17
CA LEU A 39 0.04 8.80 6.99
C LEU A 39 1.33 9.49 7.46
N LEU A 40 1.99 10.25 6.58
CA LEU A 40 3.21 11.01 6.91
C LEU A 40 2.94 12.17 7.88
N THR A 41 1.72 12.73 7.87
CA THR A 41 1.30 13.75 8.82
C THR A 41 1.10 13.16 10.22
N GLU A 42 0.54 11.94 10.28
CA GLU A 42 0.20 11.27 11.53
C GLU A 42 1.39 10.56 12.18
N PHE A 43 2.30 10.03 11.38
CA PHE A 43 3.37 9.15 11.84
C PHE A 43 4.75 9.61 11.41
N ASN A 44 5.71 9.55 12.34
CA ASN A 44 7.13 9.66 12.01
C ASN A 44 7.62 8.36 11.34
N CYS A 45 7.41 8.26 10.02
CA CYS A 45 7.74 7.08 9.23
C CYS A 45 8.33 7.46 7.86
N GLN A 46 8.93 6.46 7.20
CA GLN A 46 9.36 6.56 5.80
C GLN A 46 8.45 5.74 4.91
N VAL A 47 8.29 6.21 3.67
CA VAL A 47 7.45 5.56 2.66
C VAL A 47 8.33 5.09 1.52
N VAL A 48 8.25 3.80 1.21
CA VAL A 48 8.96 3.17 0.09
C VAL A 48 7.96 2.85 -1.01
N LEU A 49 8.02 3.60 -2.10
CA LEU A 49 7.24 3.36 -3.30
C LEU A 49 7.89 2.26 -4.12
N THR A 50 7.19 1.15 -4.27
CA THR A 50 7.67 0.01 -5.06
C THR A 50 7.11 0.06 -6.47
N ALA A 51 7.84 -0.54 -7.42
CA ALA A 51 7.38 -0.70 -8.79
C ALA A 51 7.70 -2.11 -9.30
N GLY A 52 6.78 -2.69 -10.07
CA GLY A 52 7.04 -3.87 -10.89
C GLY A 52 7.70 -3.50 -12.22
N PRO A 53 7.95 -4.50 -13.07
CA PRO A 53 8.43 -4.27 -14.43
C PRO A 53 7.53 -3.28 -15.17
N ASN A 54 8.13 -2.24 -15.76
CA ASN A 54 7.45 -1.16 -16.49
C ASN A 54 6.58 -0.20 -15.64
N GLU A 55 6.63 -0.27 -14.31
CA GLU A 55 5.83 0.60 -13.42
C GLU A 55 6.67 1.70 -12.75
N SER A 56 7.97 1.77 -13.04
CA SER A 56 8.89 2.77 -12.46
C SER A 56 8.38 4.20 -12.69
N ALA A 57 8.01 4.56 -13.92
CA ALA A 57 7.50 5.90 -14.24
C ALA A 57 6.30 6.31 -13.35
N GLN A 58 5.41 5.37 -13.05
CA GLN A 58 4.25 5.61 -12.18
C GLN A 58 4.69 5.87 -10.72
N ALA A 59 5.69 5.14 -10.21
CA ALA A 59 6.23 5.36 -8.87
C ALA A 59 6.95 6.71 -8.75
N HIS A 60 7.69 7.13 -9.78
CA HIS A 60 8.32 8.46 -9.83
C HIS A 60 7.27 9.58 -9.88
N GLN A 61 6.24 9.46 -10.73
CA GLN A 61 5.14 10.43 -10.77
C GLN A 61 4.42 10.53 -9.41
N LEU A 62 4.22 9.41 -8.72
CA LEU A 62 3.63 9.42 -7.38
C LEU A 62 4.54 10.13 -6.37
N ALA A 63 5.85 9.90 -6.41
CA ALA A 63 6.80 10.59 -5.54
C ALA A 63 6.77 12.11 -5.76
N GLU A 64 6.69 12.56 -7.01
CA GLU A 64 6.55 13.97 -7.37
C GLU A 64 5.25 14.59 -6.84
N LEU A 65 4.13 13.87 -6.93
CA LEU A 65 2.84 14.33 -6.37
C LEU A 65 2.89 14.48 -4.84
N ILE A 66 3.62 13.59 -4.15
CA ILE A 66 3.74 13.63 -2.70
C ILE A 66 4.73 14.73 -2.27
N ASN A 67 5.85 14.87 -3.00
CA ASN A 67 6.93 15.82 -2.79
C ASN A 67 7.36 15.93 -1.31
N HIS A 68 7.81 14.81 -0.72
CA HIS A 68 8.15 14.74 0.70
C HIS A 68 9.49 14.03 0.93
N GLU A 69 10.29 14.54 1.87
CA GLU A 69 11.66 14.07 2.12
C GLU A 69 11.77 12.66 2.71
N ASN A 70 10.67 12.11 3.24
CA ASN A 70 10.59 10.74 3.75
C ASN A 70 10.10 9.71 2.71
N VAL A 71 9.91 10.12 1.46
CA VAL A 71 9.54 9.21 0.37
C VAL A 71 10.79 8.72 -0.37
N ARG A 72 10.88 7.41 -0.56
CA ARG A 72 11.92 6.74 -1.35
C ARG A 72 11.28 5.89 -2.44
N ILE A 73 11.97 5.72 -3.55
CA ILE A 73 11.53 4.87 -4.65
C ILE A 73 12.40 3.61 -4.67
N TYR A 74 11.76 2.45 -4.64
CA TYR A 74 12.35 1.13 -4.81
C TYR A 74 11.79 0.48 -6.08
N ASP A 75 12.31 0.90 -7.23
CA ASP A 75 11.90 0.47 -8.57
C ASP A 75 12.93 -0.46 -9.24
N LYS A 76 13.96 -0.86 -8.50
CA LYS A 76 15.02 -1.77 -8.93
C LYS A 76 15.25 -2.83 -7.86
N ASN A 77 15.02 -4.08 -8.23
CA ASN A 77 15.26 -5.26 -7.41
C ASN A 77 15.89 -6.37 -8.27
N GLU A 78 16.50 -7.36 -7.62
CA GLU A 78 17.11 -8.54 -8.28
C GLU A 78 16.11 -9.70 -8.44
N GLY A 79 14.87 -9.36 -8.80
CA GLY A 79 13.78 -10.32 -8.99
C GLY A 79 12.96 -10.60 -7.73
N LEU A 80 12.09 -11.61 -7.83
CA LEU A 80 11.03 -11.86 -6.84
C LEU A 80 11.57 -12.16 -5.43
N VAL A 81 12.69 -12.88 -5.33
CA VAL A 81 13.29 -13.25 -4.04
C VAL A 81 13.84 -12.01 -3.32
N ASP A 82 14.60 -11.17 -4.02
CA ASP A 82 15.10 -9.90 -3.47
C ASP A 82 13.96 -8.96 -3.08
N PHE A 83 12.92 -8.91 -3.92
CA PHE A 83 11.71 -8.15 -3.61
C PHE A 83 11.02 -8.68 -2.34
N ALA A 84 10.88 -10.00 -2.19
CA ALA A 84 10.29 -10.62 -0.99
C ALA A 84 11.12 -10.31 0.28
N HIS A 85 12.46 -10.37 0.20
CA HIS A 85 13.32 -9.98 1.31
C HIS A 85 13.13 -8.51 1.70
N SER A 86 13.02 -7.62 0.72
CA SER A 86 12.77 -6.19 0.96
C SER A 86 11.41 -5.96 1.60
N LEU A 87 10.37 -6.66 1.14
CA LEU A 87 9.03 -6.60 1.73
C LEU A 87 9.02 -7.11 3.17
N ALA A 88 9.80 -8.14 3.51
CA ALA A 88 9.87 -8.68 4.88
C ALA A 88 10.31 -7.66 5.94
N CYS A 89 10.95 -6.56 5.52
CA CYS A 89 11.32 -5.45 6.39
C CYS A 89 10.21 -4.40 6.59
N ALA A 90 9.08 -4.50 5.87
CA ALA A 90 8.01 -3.51 5.95
C ALA A 90 7.25 -3.62 7.28
N ASN A 91 6.91 -2.46 7.87
CA ASN A 91 6.00 -2.40 9.02
C ASN A 91 4.54 -2.30 8.59
N LEU A 92 4.28 -1.95 7.33
CA LEU A 92 2.97 -1.87 6.72
C LEU A 92 3.13 -1.97 5.19
N PHE A 93 2.22 -2.67 4.52
CA PHE A 93 2.16 -2.72 3.06
C PHE A 93 0.80 -2.24 2.53
N ILE A 94 0.80 -1.40 1.50
CA ILE A 94 -0.41 -0.80 0.93
C ILE A 94 -0.43 -1.03 -0.59
N ALA A 95 -1.52 -1.62 -1.10
CA ALA A 95 -1.68 -1.83 -2.54
C ALA A 95 -3.14 -2.09 -2.93
N GLY A 96 -3.38 -2.15 -4.25
CA GLY A 96 -4.57 -2.82 -4.80
C GLY A 96 -4.47 -4.35 -4.67
N SER A 97 -5.50 -5.06 -5.14
CA SER A 97 -5.56 -6.54 -5.17
C SER A 97 -4.55 -7.18 -6.15
N THR A 98 -3.26 -7.05 -5.88
CA THR A 98 -2.15 -7.41 -6.78
C THR A 98 -1.19 -8.42 -6.14
N GLY A 99 -0.29 -9.00 -6.94
CA GLY A 99 0.72 -9.97 -6.47
C GLY A 99 1.52 -9.50 -5.24
N PRO A 100 2.09 -8.28 -5.24
CA PRO A 100 2.79 -7.73 -4.08
C PRO A 100 1.97 -7.73 -2.78
N LEU A 101 0.66 -7.42 -2.83
CA LEU A 101 -0.21 -7.47 -1.64
C LEU A 101 -0.28 -8.88 -1.05
N HIS A 102 -0.43 -9.89 -1.91
CA HIS A 102 -0.49 -11.29 -1.48
C HIS A 102 0.87 -11.79 -0.97
N LEU A 103 1.97 -11.35 -1.58
CA LEU A 103 3.32 -11.66 -1.12
C LEU A 103 3.56 -11.09 0.29
N SER A 104 3.18 -9.84 0.54
CA SER A 104 3.24 -9.25 1.88
C SER A 104 2.35 -10.00 2.88
N GLY A 105 1.19 -10.46 2.43
CA GLY A 105 0.31 -11.33 3.22
C GLY A 105 0.97 -12.63 3.65
N ALA A 106 1.68 -13.30 2.73
CA ALA A 106 2.40 -14.54 3.01
C ALA A 106 3.56 -14.33 4.01
N LEU A 107 4.14 -13.13 4.04
CA LEU A 107 5.14 -12.72 5.03
C LEU A 107 4.53 -12.26 6.37
N ASN A 108 3.20 -12.38 6.52
CA ASN A 108 2.44 -11.97 7.70
C ASN A 108 2.63 -10.49 8.11
N ILE A 109 2.84 -9.63 7.11
CA ILE A 109 2.97 -8.17 7.28
C ILE A 109 1.56 -7.56 7.42
N PRO A 110 1.38 -6.50 8.24
CA PRO A 110 0.17 -5.70 8.20
C PRO A 110 -0.10 -5.13 6.80
N THR A 111 -1.30 -5.31 6.28
CA THR A 111 -1.66 -4.89 4.92
C THR A 111 -2.93 -4.07 4.85
N ILE A 112 -2.93 -3.07 3.98
CA ILE A 112 -4.12 -2.29 3.60
C ILE A 112 -4.38 -2.55 2.12
N GLY A 113 -5.53 -3.14 1.80
CA GLY A 113 -5.89 -3.51 0.44
C GLY A 113 -7.04 -2.68 -0.13
N PHE A 114 -6.92 -2.29 -1.39
CA PHE A 114 -7.99 -1.63 -2.15
C PHE A 114 -8.54 -2.56 -3.23
N TYR A 115 -9.85 -2.78 -3.21
CA TYR A 115 -10.51 -3.80 -4.02
C TYR A 115 -11.72 -3.23 -4.75
N PRO A 116 -12.04 -3.75 -5.95
CA PRO A 116 -13.36 -3.55 -6.54
C PRO A 116 -14.45 -4.10 -5.61
N SER A 117 -15.65 -3.54 -5.68
CA SER A 117 -16.83 -4.11 -5.02
C SER A 117 -17.56 -5.16 -5.87
N ARG A 118 -16.97 -5.56 -7.01
CA ARG A 118 -17.52 -6.58 -7.92
C ARG A 118 -17.39 -7.95 -7.27
N ARG A 119 -18.45 -8.76 -7.30
CA ARG A 119 -18.51 -10.08 -6.62
C ARG A 119 -17.29 -10.97 -6.86
N SER A 120 -16.76 -10.99 -8.08
CA SER A 120 -15.60 -11.80 -8.45
C SER A 120 -14.26 -11.28 -7.93
N ALA A 121 -14.20 -10.03 -7.44
CA ALA A 121 -13.00 -9.31 -7.02
C ALA A 121 -13.08 -8.77 -5.58
N LEU A 122 -14.10 -9.19 -4.80
CA LEU A 122 -14.28 -8.76 -3.41
C LEU A 122 -13.16 -9.27 -2.49
N PRO A 123 -12.86 -8.55 -1.39
CA PRO A 123 -11.88 -8.99 -0.38
C PRO A 123 -12.17 -10.37 0.20
N ILE A 124 -13.44 -10.78 0.32
CA ILE A 124 -13.79 -12.13 0.80
C ILE A 124 -13.16 -13.25 -0.04
N ARG A 125 -12.85 -12.98 -1.32
CA ARG A 125 -12.16 -13.92 -2.23
C ARG A 125 -10.65 -13.68 -2.33
N TRP A 126 -10.21 -12.43 -2.21
CA TRP A 126 -8.86 -12.01 -2.58
C TRP A 126 -8.09 -11.29 -1.47
N ARG A 127 -8.55 -11.32 -0.23
CA ARG A 127 -7.74 -10.83 0.89
C ARG A 127 -6.48 -11.68 1.06
N PRO A 128 -5.36 -11.10 1.51
CA PRO A 128 -4.15 -11.85 1.85
C PRO A 128 -4.39 -12.86 2.98
N ILE A 129 -3.42 -13.76 3.14
CA ILE A 129 -3.44 -14.86 4.13
C ILE A 129 -2.71 -14.53 5.43
N ASN A 130 -2.46 -13.26 5.70
CA ASN A 130 -1.89 -12.82 6.98
C ASN A 130 -2.87 -13.08 8.14
N ASP A 131 -2.38 -12.90 9.37
CA ASP A 131 -3.22 -12.98 10.57
C ASP A 131 -4.47 -12.11 10.41
N ALA A 132 -5.61 -12.59 10.90
CA ALA A 132 -6.91 -11.96 10.63
C ALA A 132 -6.98 -10.48 11.06
N GLU A 133 -6.22 -10.08 12.07
CA GLU A 133 -6.16 -8.70 12.57
C GLU A 133 -5.18 -7.81 11.80
N LYS A 134 -4.35 -8.36 10.91
CA LYS A 134 -3.31 -7.65 10.17
C LYS A 134 -3.77 -7.19 8.79
N HIS A 135 -5.06 -7.25 8.48
CA HIS A 135 -5.58 -6.79 7.19
C HIS A 135 -6.84 -5.96 7.33
N ILE A 136 -6.86 -4.81 6.66
CA ILE A 136 -8.08 -4.05 6.40
C ILE A 136 -8.24 -3.80 4.90
N ALA A 137 -9.49 -3.78 4.44
CA ALA A 137 -9.83 -3.67 3.03
C ALA A 137 -10.84 -2.56 2.79
N PHE A 138 -10.66 -1.83 1.69
CA PHE A 138 -11.56 -0.78 1.25
C PHE A 138 -12.09 -1.08 -0.15
N CYS A 139 -13.39 -0.82 -0.35
CA CYS A 139 -14.07 -0.97 -1.62
C CYS A 139 -14.85 0.29 -1.96
N PRO A 140 -15.06 0.60 -3.26
CA PRO A 140 -16.00 1.64 -3.66
C PRO A 140 -17.45 1.22 -3.35
N PRO A 141 -18.42 2.15 -3.45
CA PRO A 141 -19.83 1.84 -3.28
C PRO A 141 -20.30 0.70 -4.19
N LYS A 142 -21.19 -0.15 -3.67
CA LYS A 142 -21.79 -1.26 -4.44
C LYS A 142 -22.71 -0.70 -5.53
N GLY A 143 -22.63 -1.29 -6.73
CA GLY A 143 -23.48 -0.92 -7.87
C GLY A 143 -22.83 -1.32 -9.18
N LYS A 144 -23.62 -1.61 -10.21
CA LYS A 144 -23.09 -2.09 -11.50
C LYS A 144 -22.08 -1.11 -12.11
N GLU A 145 -22.39 0.19 -12.01
CA GLU A 145 -21.58 1.30 -12.54
C GLU A 145 -20.44 1.73 -11.61
N THR A 146 -20.55 1.46 -10.31
CA THR A 146 -19.60 1.95 -9.28
C THR A 146 -18.60 0.88 -8.83
N GLN A 147 -18.92 -0.40 -9.00
CA GLN A 147 -18.18 -1.51 -8.41
C GLN A 147 -16.73 -1.67 -8.87
N MET A 148 -16.35 -1.08 -10.01
CA MET A 148 -14.97 -1.09 -10.52
C MET A 148 -14.28 0.27 -10.34
N ASN A 149 -14.99 1.31 -9.90
CA ASN A 149 -14.47 2.66 -9.82
C ASN A 149 -13.92 2.95 -8.42
N LEU A 150 -12.65 2.60 -8.20
CA LEU A 150 -11.94 2.88 -6.95
C LEU A 150 -11.75 4.39 -6.69
N GLY A 151 -11.93 5.24 -7.71
CA GLY A 151 -11.97 6.70 -7.55
C GLY A 151 -13.06 7.19 -6.61
N LEU A 152 -14.08 6.37 -6.35
CA LEU A 152 -15.17 6.66 -5.41
C LEU A 152 -14.82 6.35 -3.94
N ILE A 153 -13.63 5.83 -3.66
CA ILE A 153 -13.14 5.65 -2.29
C ILE A 153 -12.68 7.00 -1.74
N ASP A 154 -13.38 7.48 -0.72
CA ASP A 154 -13.04 8.69 0.04
C ASP A 154 -11.83 8.42 0.96
N ILE A 155 -10.68 8.97 0.58
CA ILE A 155 -9.41 8.77 1.28
C ILE A 155 -9.41 9.39 2.69
N PRO A 156 -9.86 10.64 2.91
CA PRO A 156 -10.11 11.16 4.25
C PRO A 156 -10.96 10.23 5.13
N GLN A 157 -12.04 9.65 4.60
CA GLN A 157 -12.84 8.68 5.36
C GLN A 157 -12.11 7.35 5.60
N ALA A 158 -11.33 6.87 4.63
CA ALA A 158 -10.52 5.67 4.81
C ALA A 158 -9.45 5.88 5.90
N LEU A 159 -8.81 7.06 5.95
CA LEU A 159 -7.81 7.42 6.95
C LEU A 159 -8.34 7.32 8.39
N ARG A 160 -9.62 7.63 8.63
CA ARG A 160 -10.26 7.45 9.95
C ARG A 160 -10.26 6.00 10.46
N GLN A 161 -10.15 5.02 9.57
CA GLN A 161 -10.01 3.61 9.92
C GLN A 161 -8.55 3.13 9.83
N ILE A 162 -7.80 3.65 8.86
CA ILE A 162 -6.39 3.28 8.64
C ILE A 162 -5.51 3.72 9.81
N ILE A 163 -5.67 4.94 10.32
CA ILE A 163 -4.81 5.46 11.40
C ILE A 163 -4.92 4.62 12.68
N PRO A 164 -6.13 4.31 13.22
CA PRO A 164 -6.25 3.41 14.36
C PRO A 164 -5.70 2.01 14.09
N PHE A 165 -5.88 1.48 12.89
CA PHE A 165 -5.30 0.20 12.50
C PHE A 165 -3.77 0.23 12.56
N VAL A 166 -3.13 1.26 11.99
CA VAL A 166 -1.67 1.42 12.02
C VAL A 166 -1.16 1.58 13.45
N ARG A 167 -1.82 2.38 14.29
CA ARG A 167 -1.48 2.51 15.72
C ARG A 167 -1.51 1.16 16.44
N LYS A 168 -2.57 0.37 16.25
CA LYS A 168 -2.67 -0.99 16.79
C LYS A 168 -1.53 -1.88 16.30
N MET A 169 -1.26 -1.90 15.00
CA MET A 169 -0.22 -2.75 14.40
C MET A 169 1.19 -2.37 14.86
N TRP A 170 1.43 -1.09 15.13
CA TRP A 170 2.72 -0.58 15.58
C TRP A 170 2.82 -0.47 17.11
N GLN A 171 1.79 -0.88 17.84
CA GLN A 171 1.70 -0.82 19.30
C GLN A 171 1.99 0.58 19.85
N LEU A 172 1.48 1.59 19.15
CA LEU A 172 1.55 2.98 19.59
C LEU A 172 0.42 3.26 20.59
N ALA A 173 0.65 4.15 21.56
CA ALA A 173 -0.42 4.67 22.41
C ALA A 173 -1.44 5.44 21.56
N ASP A 174 -2.69 5.52 22.02
CA ASP A 174 -3.75 6.31 21.36
C ASP A 174 -3.51 7.82 21.52
#